data_AF-A0A7X2HCA8-F1
#
_entry.id   AF-A0A7X2HCA8-F1
#
_cell.length_a   1.000
_cell.length_b   1.000
_cell.length_c   1.000
_cell.angle_alpha   90.00
_cell.angle_beta   90.00
_cell.angle_gamma   90.00
#
_symmetry.space_group_name_H-M   'P 1'
#
loop_
_entity.id
_entity.type
_entity.pdbx_description
1 polymer ?
#
loop_
_entity_poly.entity_id
_entity_poly.type
_entity_poly.pdbx_seq_one_letter_code
_entity_poly.pdbx_strand_id
1 'polypeptide(L)' 'MGTRWNYWHVYQFMVTHFAQTGLVPERTELLVEFAELEPVEVDEGIAEFELVINKRHRGAEQNDYKEA' A
#
# COMPACT_ATOMS: atom_id res chain seq x y z
N MET A 1 -4.48 -25.55 -8.37
CA MET A 1 -4.97 -24.65 -7.32
C MET A 1 -4.41 -23.28 -7.62
N GLY A 2 -5.21 -22.40 -8.22
CA GLY A 2 -4.76 -21.07 -8.65
C GLY A 2 -5.10 -20.06 -7.57
N THR A 3 -4.22 -19.86 -6.60
CA THR A 3 -4.21 -18.61 -5.85
C THR A 3 -3.57 -17.58 -6.76
N ARG A 4 -4.34 -17.10 -7.76
CA ARG A 4 -3.91 -15.97 -8.58
C ARG A 4 -3.69 -14.83 -7.61
N TRP A 5 -2.44 -14.44 -7.44
CA TRP A 5 -2.12 -13.18 -6.80
C TRP A 5 -2.93 -12.07 -7.51
N ASN A 6 -3.21 -11.00 -6.79
CA ASN A 6 -3.85 -9.81 -7.33
C ASN A 6 -3.35 -8.59 -6.55
N TYR A 7 -3.79 -7.38 -6.94
CA TYR A 7 -3.44 -6.12 -6.27
C TYR A 7 -3.63 -6.13 -4.74
N TRP A 8 -4.58 -6.91 -4.21
CA TRP A 8 -4.81 -7.04 -2.77
C TRP A 8 -3.63 -7.71 -2.04
N HIS A 9 -2.98 -8.70 -2.68
CA HIS A 9 -1.81 -9.35 -2.10
C HIS A 9 -0.62 -8.40 -2.03
N VAL A 10 -0.46 -7.53 -3.04
CA VAL A 10 0.56 -6.47 -3.06
C VAL A 10 0.32 -5.50 -1.90
N TYR A 11 -0.92 -5.00 -1.75
CA TYR A 11 -1.29 -4.15 -0.62
C TYR A 11 -1.01 -4.80 0.75
N GLN A 12 -1.44 -6.05 0.94
CA GLN A 12 -1.26 -6.76 2.20
C GLN A 12 0.22 -7.00 2.54
N PHE A 13 1.03 -7.30 1.53
CA PHE A 13 2.48 -7.41 1.66
C PHE A 13 3.08 -6.09 2.10
N MET A 14 2.75 -4.97 1.43
CA MET A 14 3.26 -3.64 1.79
C MET A 14 2.89 -3.25 3.22
N VAL A 15 1.65 -3.50 3.65
CA VAL A 15 1.22 -3.27 5.04
C VAL A 15 2.05 -4.09 6.04
N THR A 16 2.27 -5.36 5.74
CA THR A 16 3.03 -6.27 6.62
C THR A 16 4.51 -5.88 6.68
N HIS A 17 5.12 -5.59 5.53
CA HIS A 17 6.49 -5.11 5.42
C HIS A 17 6.68 -3.81 6.18
N PHE A 18 5.80 -2.83 5.96
CA PHE A 18 5.84 -1.55 6.66
C PHE A 18 5.65 -1.70 8.17
N ALA A 19 4.75 -2.58 8.62
CA ALA A 19 4.55 -2.83 10.05
C ALA A 19 5.78 -3.47 10.72
N GLN A 20 6.55 -4.28 10.00
CA GLN A 20 7.74 -4.96 10.54
C GLN A 20 9.01 -4.11 10.45
N THR A 21 9.18 -3.34 9.37
CA THR A 21 10.43 -2.63 9.06
C THR A 21 10.33 -1.12 9.23
N GLY A 22 9.10 -0.56 9.21
CA GLY A 22 8.86 0.88 9.10
C GLY A 22 9.16 1.46 7.72
N LEU A 23 9.51 0.62 6.73
CA LEU A 23 9.90 1.04 5.38
C LEU A 23 8.87 0.58 4.34
N VAL A 24 8.63 1.44 3.35
CA VAL A 24 7.80 1.12 2.19
C VAL A 24 8.69 0.44 1.14
N PRO A 25 8.37 -0.79 0.70
CA PRO A 25 9.16 -1.49 -0.30
C PRO A 25 9.11 -0.77 -1.65
N GLU A 26 10.21 -0.81 -2.41
CA GLU A 26 10.26 -0.17 -3.72
C GLU A 26 9.45 -0.94 -4.76
N ARG A 27 8.92 -0.22 -5.75
CA ARG A 27 8.18 -0.83 -6.89
C ARG A 27 8.97 -1.96 -7.55
N THR A 28 10.27 -1.80 -7.72
CA THR A 28 11.13 -2.81 -8.35
C THR A 28 11.17 -4.10 -7.53
N GLU A 29 11.21 -4.01 -6.20
CA GLU A 29 11.18 -5.16 -5.30
C GLU A 29 9.82 -5.87 -5.39
N LEU A 30 8.73 -5.10 -5.43
CA LEU A 30 7.38 -5.64 -5.60
C LEU A 30 7.19 -6.33 -6.95
N LEU A 31 7.76 -5.81 -8.04
CA LEU A 31 7.71 -6.47 -9.35
C LEU A 31 8.51 -7.79 -9.38
N VAL A 32 9.56 -7.91 -8.57
CA VAL A 32 10.34 -9.15 -8.44
C VAL A 32 9.58 -10.16 -7.58
N GLU A 33 9.04 -9.73 -6.43
CA GLU A 33 8.27 -10.59 -5.53
C GLU A 33 6.97 -11.08 -6.18
N PHE A 34 6.27 -10.19 -6.89
CA PHE A 34 5.02 -10.46 -7.59
C PHE A 34 5.23 -10.60 -9.11
N ALA A 35 6.27 -11.34 -9.54
CA ALA A 35 6.60 -11.52 -10.95
C ALA A 35 5.48 -12.21 -11.79
N GLU A 36 4.54 -12.89 -11.12
CA GLU A 36 3.37 -13.50 -11.77
C GLU A 36 2.22 -12.50 -12.00
N LEU A 37 2.28 -11.31 -11.42
CA LEU A 37 1.31 -10.24 -11.63
C LEU A 37 1.66 -9.39 -12.84
N GLU A 38 0.64 -8.84 -13.48
CA GLU A 38 0.89 -7.75 -14.43
C GLU A 38 1.38 -6.51 -13.66
N PRO A 39 2.32 -5.72 -14.23
CA PRO A 39 2.82 -4.51 -13.58
C PRO A 39 1.72 -3.54 -13.16
N VAL A 40 0.60 -3.52 -13.89
CA VAL A 40 -0.57 -2.70 -13.55
C VAL A 40 -1.22 -3.12 -12.23
N GLU A 41 -1.31 -4.42 -11.93
CA GLU A 41 -1.88 -4.90 -10.66
C GLU A 41 -0.97 -4.57 -9.47
N VAL A 42 0.34 -4.53 -9.69
CA VAL A 42 1.32 -4.07 -8.70
C VAL A 42 1.17 -2.57 -8.45
N ASP A 43 1.05 -1.78 -9.52
CA ASP A 43 0.85 -0.34 -9.43
C ASP A 43 -0.48 0.02 -8.73
N GLU A 44 -1.55 -0.73 -8.99
CA GLU A 44 -2.84 -0.59 -8.28
C GLU A 44 -2.71 -0.88 -6.78
N GLY A 45 -1.99 -1.94 -6.40
CA GLY A 45 -1.75 -2.27 -4.99
C GLY A 45 -0.95 -1.20 -4.25
N ILE A 46 0.05 -0.62 -4.91
CA ILE A 46 0.85 0.50 -4.39
C ILE A 46 -0.03 1.75 -4.19
N ALA A 47 -0.82 2.11 -5.20
CA ALA A 47 -1.69 3.29 -5.13
C ALA A 47 -2.71 3.18 -3.98
N GLU A 48 -3.31 2.00 -3.77
CA GLU A 48 -4.22 1.75 -2.65
C GLU A 48 -3.51 1.90 -1.29
N PHE A 49 -2.29 1.37 -1.16
CA PHE A 49 -1.49 1.53 0.06
C PHE A 49 -1.19 3.01 0.38
N GLU A 50 -0.71 3.76 -0.62
CA GLU A 50 -0.40 5.19 -0.48
C GLU A 50 -1.64 6.00 -0.11
N LEU A 51 -2.80 5.70 -0.72
CA LEU A 51 -4.07 6.35 -0.39
C LEU A 51 -4.48 6.09 1.07
N VAL A 52 -4.32 4.87 1.58
CA VAL A 52 -4.67 4.52 2.96
C VAL A 52 -3.71 5.19 3.96
N ILE A 53 -2.40 5.16 3.70
CA ILE A 53 -1.39 5.80 4.56
C ILE A 53 -1.61 7.32 4.57
N ASN A 54 -1.82 7.94 3.41
CA ASN A 54 -2.05 9.38 3.31
C ASN A 54 -3.36 9.81 4.01
N LYS A 55 -4.42 9.00 3.91
CA LYS A 55 -5.66 9.22 4.68
C LYS A 55 -5.43 9.14 6.19
N ARG A 56 -4.58 8.23 6.67
CA ARG A 56 -4.23 8.14 8.10
C ARG A 56 -3.44 9.35 8.58
N HIS A 57 -2.56 9.91 7.75
CA HIS A 57 -1.84 11.15 8.08
C HIS A 57 -2.76 12.37 8.09
N ARG A 58 -3.67 12.50 7.12
CA ARG A 58 -4.59 13.65 7.02
C ARG A 58 -5.68 13.66 8.10
N GLY A 59 -5.96 12.53 8.75
CA GLY A 59 -6.84 12.46 9.91
C GLY A 59 -6.28 13.08 11.19
N ALA A 60 -4.97 13.34 11.26
CA ALA A 60 -4.33 14.01 12.40
C ALA A 60 -4.35 15.56 12.29
N GLU A 61 -4.70 16.12 11.13
CA GLU A 61 -4.68 17.57 10.86
C GLU A 61 -6.09 18.19 10.68
N GLN A 62 -7.18 17.46 10.96
CA GLN A 62 -8.56 17.99 10.87
C GLN A 62 -9.26 18.18 12.23
N ASN A 63 -8.52 18.58 13.26
CA ASN A 63 -9.11 19.11 14.49
C ASN A 63 -8.50 20.46 14.87
N ASP A 64 -8.53 21.41 13.94
CA ASP A 64 -8.42 22.82 14.29
C ASP A 64 -9.40 23.60 13.39
N TYR A 65 -10.14 24.52 14.02
CA TYR A 65 -11.17 25.40 13.45
C TYR A 65 -12.56 24.79 13.20
N LYS A 66 -13.38 24.70 14.26
CA LYS A 66 -14.55 25.59 14.45
C LYS A 66 -15.01 25.55 15.92
N GLU A 67 -14.41 26.38 16.75
CA GLU A 67 -15.06 26.97 17.92
C GLU A 67 -14.94 28.50 17.81
N ALA A 68 -15.98 29.19 18.29
CA ALA A 68 -16.27 30.64 18.27
C ALA A 68 -17.13 31.13 17.10
#